data_AF-A0A948AZ24-F1
#
_entry.id   AF-A0A948AZ24-F1
#
_cell.length_a   1.000
_cell.length_b   1.000
_cell.length_c   1.000
_cell.angle_alpha   90.00
_cell.angle_beta   90.00
_cell.angle_gamma   90.00
#
_symmetry.space_group_name_H-M   'P 1'
#
loop_
_entity.id
_entity.type
_entity.pdbx_description
1 polymer ?
#
loop_
_entity_poly.entity_id
_entity_poly.type
_entity_poly.pdbx_seq_one_letter_code
_entity_poly.pdbx_strand_id
1 'polypeptide(L)' 'MKYLAGFLCAVLMLLAAGCATTDREDSDLPWNTPQPWESAPTIPGLNDR' A
#
# COMPACT_ATOMS: atom_id res chain seq x y z
N MET A 1 -10.77 -31.52 -15.27
CA MET A 1 -10.74 -30.83 -13.95
C MET A 1 -9.33 -30.44 -13.50
N LYS A 2 -8.25 -31.19 -13.80
CA LYS A 2 -6.87 -30.83 -13.40
C LYS A 2 -6.39 -29.44 -13.87
N TYR A 3 -6.77 -29.01 -15.07
CA TYR A 3 -6.39 -27.71 -15.63
C TYR A 3 -7.19 -26.52 -15.09
N LEU A 4 -8.36 -26.77 -14.49
CA LEU A 4 -9.24 -25.72 -13.92
C LEU A 4 -8.58 -25.09 -12.69
N ALA A 5 -7.99 -25.92 -11.82
CA ALA A 5 -7.29 -25.45 -10.63
C ALA A 5 -6.03 -24.64 -11.00
N GLY A 6 -5.29 -25.07 -12.03
CA GLY A 6 -4.11 -24.33 -12.53
C GLY A 6 -4.48 -22.95 -13.08
N PHE A 7 -5.57 -22.87 -13.85
CA PHE A 7 -6.07 -21.60 -14.37
C PHE A 7 -6.53 -20.65 -13.26
N LEU A 8 -7.24 -21.17 -12.24
CA LEU A 8 -7.69 -20.37 -11.10
C LEU A 8 -6.52 -19.77 -10.30
N CYS A 9 -5.47 -20.56 -10.03
CA CYS A 9 -4.29 -20.07 -9.33
C CYS A 9 -3.55 -18.98 -10.12
N ALA A 10 -3.46 -19.11 -11.44
CA ALA A 10 -2.83 -18.10 -12.29
C ALA A 10 -3.58 -16.75 -12.25
N VAL A 11 -4.91 -16.80 -12.30
CA VAL A 11 -5.77 -15.60 -12.19
C VAL A 11 -5.64 -14.93 -10.82
N LEU A 12 -5.58 -15.72 -9.74
CA LEU A 12 -5.40 -15.19 -8.38
C LEU A 12 -4.03 -14.52 -8.19
N MET A 13 -2.96 -15.08 -8.76
CA MET A 13 -1.62 -14.48 -8.73
C MET A 13 -1.55 -13.15 -9.49
N LEU A 14 -2.24 -13.05 -10.63
CA LEU A 14 -2.35 -11.80 -11.40
C LEU A 14 -3.11 -10.71 -10.65
N LEU A 15 -4.17 -11.08 -9.91
CA LEU A 15 -4.93 -10.14 -9.08
C LEU A 15 -4.14 -9.67 -7.85
N ALA A 16 -3.28 -10.52 -7.29
CA ALA A 16 -2.44 -10.18 -6.14
C ALA A 16 -1.22 -9.30 -6.51
N ALA A 17 -0.77 -9.32 -7.77
CA ALA A 17 0.34 -8.49 -8.25
C ALA A 17 0.02 -6.98 -8.32
N GLY A 18 -1.26 -6.60 -8.17
CA GLY A 18 -1.73 -5.20 -8.15
C GLY A 18 -1.90 -4.61 -6.74
N CYS A 19 -1.57 -5.35 -5.68
CA CYS A 19 -1.54 -4.82 -4.30
C CYS A 19 -0.18 -4.18 -3.96
N ALA A 20 0.59 -3.83 -4.98
CA ALA A 20 1.75 -2.96 -4.86
C ALA A 20 1.27 -1.54 -5.16
N THR A 21 1.48 -0.66 -4.18
CA THR A 21 1.38 0.81 -4.25
C THR A 21 1.17 1.37 -5.67
N THR A 22 0.05 2.03 -5.90
CA THR A 22 -0.18 2.77 -7.16
C THR A 22 0.58 4.09 -7.07
N ASP A 23 1.91 4.01 -7.16
CA ASP A 23 2.90 5.10 -7.04
C ASP A 23 2.72 6.25 -8.06
N ARG A 24 1.68 6.18 -8.90
CA ARG A 24 1.40 7.17 -9.93
C ARG A 24 0.99 8.50 -9.32
N GLU A 25 0.26 8.50 -8.21
CA GLU A 25 -0.16 9.72 -7.53
C GLU A 25 0.97 10.31 -6.68
N ASP A 26 1.81 9.46 -6.08
CA ASP A 26 2.95 9.90 -5.25
C ASP A 26 4.08 10.54 -6.08
N SER A 27 4.24 10.14 -7.35
CA SER A 27 5.25 10.69 -8.25
C SER A 27 4.96 12.12 -8.75
N ASP A 28 3.68 12.52 -8.78
CA ASP A 28 3.24 13.86 -9.22
C ASP A 28 3.22 14.88 -8.06
N LEU A 29 3.36 14.40 -6.81
CA LEU A 29 3.40 15.25 -5.63
C LEU A 29 4.77 15.95 -5.51
N PRO A 30 4.81 17.20 -5.04
CA PRO A 30 6.08 17.87 -4.80
C PRO A 30 6.87 17.15 -3.69
N TRP A 31 8.20 17.20 -3.76
CA TRP A 31 9.12 16.50 -2.86
C TRP A 31 8.95 16.86 -1.37
N ASN A 32 8.29 17.97 -1.07
CA ASN A 32 7.99 18.45 0.28
C ASN A 32 6.54 18.15 0.72
N THR A 33 5.84 17.26 0.03
CA THR A 33 4.49 16.84 0.42
C THR A 33 4.56 16.03 1.72
N PRO A 34 3.86 16.47 2.79
CA PRO A 34 3.86 15.76 4.06
C PRO A 34 3.38 14.32 3.87
N GLN A 35 4.15 13.37 4.40
CA GLN A 35 3.82 11.97 4.26
C GLN A 35 2.76 11.55 5.29
N PRO A 36 1.95 10.53 5.03
CA PRO A 36 0.90 10.08 5.96
C PRO A 36 1.44 9.71 7.36
N TRP A 37 2.68 9.22 7.45
CA TRP A 37 3.34 8.87 8.71
C TRP A 37 3.87 10.08 9.48
N GLU A 38 4.04 11.24 8.84
CA GLU A 38 4.37 12.50 9.52
C GLU A 38 3.19 13.03 10.34
N SER A 39 1.98 12.56 10.03
CA SER A 39 0.76 12.87 10.78
C SER A 39 0.48 11.87 11.91
N ALA A 40 1.44 11.00 12.25
CA ALA A 40 1.28 10.07 13.36
C ALA A 40 0.92 10.85 14.62
N PRO A 41 -0.14 10.45 15.35
CA PRO A 41 -0.52 11.15 16.57
C PRO A 41 0.65 11.14 17.54
N THR A 42 0.89 12.27 18.19
CA THR A 42 1.86 12.39 19.27
C THR A 42 1.66 11.25 20.26
N ILE A 43 2.76 10.65 20.74
CA ILE A 43 2.70 9.61 21.77
C ILE A 43 1.93 10.17 22.98
N PRO A 44 0.75 9.61 23.32
CA PRO A 44 -0.02 10.09 24.48
C PRO A 44 0.84 10.01 25.74
N GLY A 45 0.89 11.08 26.54
CA GLY A 45 1.67 11.14 27.78
C GLY A 45 3.13 11.62 27.64
N LEU A 46 3.66 11.77 26.43
CA LEU A 46 5.05 12.22 26.24
C LEU A 46 5.23 13.74 26.39
N ASN A 47 4.18 14.52 26.12
CA ASN A 47 4.20 15.99 26.15
C ASN A 47 3.57 16.61 27.43
N ASP A 48 3.18 15.80 28.42
CA ASP A 48 2.49 16.27 29.64
C ASP A 48 3.46 16.77 30.74
N ARG A 49 4.57 17.41 30.36
CA ARG A 49 5.55 17.99 31.31
C ARG A 49 5.34 19.47 31.56
#